data_AF-A0A9P5Q032-F1
#
_entry.id   AF-A0A9P5Q032-F1
#
_cell.length_a   1.000
_cell.length_b   1.000
_cell.length_c   1.000
_cell.angle_alpha   90.00
_cell.angle_beta   90.00
_cell.angle_gamma   90.00
#
_symmetry.space_group_name_H-M   'P 1'
#
loop_
_entity.id
_entity.type
_entity.pdbx_description
1 polymer ?
#
loop_
_entity_poly.entity_id
_entity_poly.type
_entity_poly.pdbx_seq_one_letter_code
_entity_poly.pdbx_strand_id
1 'polypeptide(L)'
;MTENEHRQSKSKQTAVAAGAVDNVCYIDRLQTEILCEIFLFSSSTITAADFEREYIQSRIITDPTSLTFVNKRWNAIALAMPSLWSKIYVSIQSFSHGSLLEFFVDHRLKLSKNAPLDICVLFSEDTVKDWDRDRDRYRGGDSDSDEDYGASNGDYGASNECGVWEDYESSDEDSDTPQVALPILAKLFQHAHRWKSAILQLPESREFDHTEFPDTFPLLQELEMRWVSCEATEHCPSFHAPLLRKFTMEKFMFDEHFGCSHLNEITLSWVSPNSRTFSKALHRNVT
;
A
#
# COMPACT_ATOMS: atom_id res chain seq x y z
N MET A 1 -4.33 63.94 -34.27
CA MET A 1 -4.02 62.57 -34.72
C MET A 1 -4.53 61.63 -33.63
N THR A 2 -5.85 61.38 -33.66
CA THR A 2 -6.50 60.10 -34.04
C THR A 2 -6.40 59.10 -32.89
N GLU A 3 -7.34 59.14 -31.93
CA GLU A 3 -8.60 58.37 -31.95
C GLU A 3 -8.38 56.91 -32.38
N ASN A 4 -8.52 55.98 -31.43
CA ASN A 4 -8.73 54.58 -31.77
C ASN A 4 -9.77 53.97 -30.82
N GLU A 5 -10.99 53.92 -31.32
CA GLU A 5 -12.17 53.28 -30.76
C GLU A 5 -11.96 51.76 -30.67
N HIS A 6 -11.90 51.21 -29.46
CA HIS A 6 -11.95 49.75 -29.27
C HIS A 6 -13.40 49.32 -28.98
N ARG A 7 -13.99 48.72 -30.01
CA ARG A 7 -15.32 48.15 -30.12
C ARG A 7 -15.74 47.33 -28.89
N GLN A 8 -16.74 47.83 -28.16
CA GLN A 8 -17.62 47.03 -27.33
C GLN A 8 -18.51 46.14 -28.22
N SER A 9 -18.17 44.86 -28.34
CA SER A 9 -19.08 43.85 -28.89
C SER A 9 -20.07 43.42 -27.81
N LYS A 10 -21.18 44.14 -27.69
CA LYS A 10 -22.35 43.72 -26.90
C LYS A 10 -23.03 42.54 -27.62
N SER A 11 -22.63 41.32 -27.26
CA SER A 11 -23.38 40.11 -27.61
C SER A 11 -24.71 40.13 -26.86
N LYS A 12 -25.81 40.34 -27.59
CA LYS A 12 -27.18 40.17 -27.10
C LYS A 12 -27.39 38.69 -26.80
N GLN A 13 -27.21 38.32 -25.53
CA GLN A 13 -27.58 37.00 -25.03
C GLN A 13 -29.10 36.99 -24.83
N THR A 14 -29.80 36.47 -25.83
CA THR A 14 -31.25 36.28 -25.81
C THR A 14 -31.58 35.23 -24.74
N ALA A 15 -32.15 35.68 -23.63
CA ALA A 15 -32.63 34.81 -22.55
C ALA A 15 -33.83 34.01 -23.04
N VAL A 16 -33.58 32.80 -23.55
CA VAL A 16 -34.62 31.79 -23.73
C VAL A 16 -34.91 31.24 -22.34
N ALA A 17 -36.01 31.70 -21.73
CA ALA A 17 -36.57 31.14 -20.51
C ALA A 17 -37.12 29.74 -20.81
N ALA A 18 -36.22 28.77 -21.00
CA ALA A 18 -36.56 27.37 -20.92
C ALA A 18 -36.93 27.10 -19.46
N GLY A 19 -38.21 26.82 -19.20
CA GLY A 19 -38.69 26.42 -17.89
C GLY A 19 -37.85 25.23 -17.42
N ALA A 20 -36.97 25.47 -16.45
CA ALA A 20 -36.19 24.44 -15.81
C ALA A 20 -37.18 23.52 -15.10
N VAL A 21 -37.46 22.37 -15.70
CA VAL A 21 -38.12 21.28 -15.01
C VAL A 21 -37.14 20.86 -13.93
N ASP A 22 -37.45 21.21 -12.68
CA ASP A 22 -36.67 20.76 -11.52
C ASP A 22 -36.63 19.23 -11.55
N ASN A 23 -35.49 18.69 -11.98
CA ASN A 23 -35.20 17.26 -11.88
C ASN A 23 -35.01 16.95 -10.40
N VAL A 24 -36.13 16.74 -9.71
CA VAL A 24 -36.14 16.31 -8.32
C VAL A 24 -35.45 14.96 -8.24
N CYS A 25 -34.26 14.93 -7.64
CA CYS A 25 -33.55 13.70 -7.39
C CYS A 25 -34.30 12.94 -6.28
N TYR A 26 -35.00 11.86 -6.63
CA TYR A 26 -35.78 11.07 -5.67
C TYR A 26 -34.93 10.49 -4.53
N ILE A 27 -33.62 10.37 -4.75
CA ILE A 27 -32.66 9.89 -3.74
C ILE A 27 -32.59 10.80 -2.51
N ASP A 28 -32.87 12.10 -2.68
CA ASP A 28 -32.84 13.07 -1.60
C ASP A 28 -34.03 12.95 -0.66
N ARG A 29 -35.03 12.14 -0.99
CA ARG A 29 -36.19 11.85 -0.14
C ARG A 29 -36.01 10.62 0.74
N LEU A 30 -34.96 9.82 0.52
CA LEU A 30 -34.68 8.66 1.35
C LEU A 30 -34.37 9.09 2.78
N GLN A 31 -34.80 8.30 3.77
CA GLN A 31 -34.44 8.53 5.16
C GLN A 31 -32.93 8.28 5.37
N THR A 32 -32.34 8.97 6.34
CA THR A 32 -30.89 8.89 6.58
C THR A 32 -30.48 7.47 6.95
N GLU A 33 -31.30 6.76 7.70
CA GLU A 33 -31.13 5.37 8.11
C GLU A 33 -31.02 4.44 6.89
N ILE A 34 -31.90 4.62 5.91
CA ILE A 34 -31.87 3.84 4.65
C ILE A 34 -30.60 4.14 3.86
N LEU A 35 -30.17 5.40 3.81
CA LEU A 35 -28.91 5.78 3.16
C LEU A 35 -27.70 5.15 3.88
N CYS A 36 -27.67 5.17 5.21
CA CYS A 36 -26.64 4.52 6.00
C CYS A 36 -26.55 3.02 5.70
N GLU A 37 -27.69 2.32 5.66
CA GLU A 37 -27.74 0.89 5.31
C GLU A 37 -27.25 0.64 3.88
N ILE A 38 -27.63 1.49 2.91
CA ILE A 38 -27.12 1.41 1.53
C ILE A 38 -25.59 1.59 1.50
N PHE A 39 -25.04 2.53 2.28
CA PHE A 39 -23.60 2.79 2.32
C PHE A 39 -22.84 1.61 2.94
N LEU A 40 -23.36 1.06 4.04
CA LEU A 40 -22.79 -0.12 4.68
C LEU A 40 -22.87 -1.34 3.77
N PHE A 41 -23.99 -1.54 3.08
CA PHE A 41 -24.14 -2.62 2.12
C PHE A 41 -23.13 -2.47 0.96
N SER A 42 -22.99 -1.27 0.41
CA SER A 42 -22.09 -0.98 -0.73
C SER A 42 -20.60 -1.14 -0.38
N SER A 43 -20.24 -1.00 0.90
CA SER A 43 -18.88 -1.19 1.40
C SER A 43 -18.64 -2.59 1.98
N SER A 44 -19.71 -3.37 2.20
CA SER A 44 -19.62 -4.71 2.79
C SER A 44 -19.54 -5.85 1.79
N THR A 45 -19.74 -5.58 0.51
CA THR A 45 -19.65 -6.60 -0.54
C THR A 45 -18.23 -7.10 -0.77
N ILE A 46 -17.21 -6.30 -0.43
CA ILE A 46 -15.82 -6.67 -0.71
C ILE A 46 -15.22 -7.34 0.52
N THR A 47 -15.04 -8.66 0.43
CA THR A 47 -14.24 -9.42 1.39
C THR A 47 -12.75 -9.31 1.05
N ALA A 48 -11.87 -9.60 2.00
CA ALA A 48 -10.44 -9.61 1.72
C ALA A 48 -10.06 -10.67 0.65
N ALA A 49 -10.77 -11.82 0.65
CA ALA A 49 -10.62 -12.84 -0.40
C ALA A 49 -11.11 -12.35 -1.78
N ASP A 50 -12.11 -11.47 -1.84
CA ASP A 50 -12.52 -10.84 -3.09
C ASP A 50 -11.45 -9.85 -3.56
N PHE A 51 -10.92 -9.04 -2.64
CA PHE A 51 -9.83 -8.10 -2.94
C PHE A 51 -8.59 -8.81 -3.48
N GLU A 52 -8.20 -9.95 -2.91
CA GLU A 52 -7.10 -10.79 -3.44
C GLU A 52 -7.36 -11.33 -4.84
N ARG A 53 -8.60 -11.74 -5.14
CA ARG A 53 -8.98 -12.22 -6.48
C ARG A 53 -9.05 -11.08 -7.49
N GLU A 54 -9.61 -9.95 -7.10
CA GLU A 54 -9.77 -8.76 -7.93
C GLU A 54 -8.48 -7.98 -8.13
N TYR A 55 -7.49 -8.14 -7.24
CA TYR A 55 -6.12 -7.62 -7.41
C TYR A 55 -5.54 -7.98 -8.79
N ILE A 56 -5.88 -9.16 -9.30
CA ILE A 56 -5.47 -9.65 -10.62
C ILE A 56 -6.24 -8.97 -11.77
N GLN A 57 -7.40 -8.37 -11.49
CA GLN A 57 -8.35 -7.90 -12.51
C GLN A 57 -8.60 -6.38 -12.54
N SER A 58 -7.85 -5.57 -11.80
CA SER A 58 -7.83 -4.10 -11.88
C SER A 58 -9.21 -3.43 -11.84
N ARG A 59 -10.16 -4.00 -11.09
CA ARG A 59 -11.54 -3.47 -11.05
C ARG A 59 -11.76 -2.54 -9.88
N ILE A 60 -12.64 -1.59 -10.15
CA ILE A 60 -13.03 -0.46 -9.31
C ILE A 60 -13.60 -1.01 -8.01
N ILE A 61 -12.77 -1.08 -6.98
CA ILE A 61 -13.21 -1.22 -5.60
C ILE A 61 -14.07 0.00 -5.32
N THR A 62 -15.31 -0.23 -4.88
CA THR A 62 -16.23 0.84 -4.48
C THR A 62 -15.68 1.56 -3.27
N ASP A 63 -14.84 2.55 -3.53
CA ASP A 63 -14.26 3.42 -2.52
C ASP A 63 -15.41 4.25 -1.89
N PRO A 64 -15.58 4.22 -0.56
CA PRO A 64 -16.52 5.11 0.13
C PRO A 64 -16.36 6.59 -0.23
N THR A 65 -15.19 7.01 -0.72
CA THR A 65 -15.01 8.37 -1.24
C THR A 65 -15.97 8.69 -2.39
N SER A 66 -16.35 7.71 -3.22
CA SER A 66 -17.33 7.91 -4.31
C SER A 66 -18.68 8.41 -3.79
N LEU A 67 -19.12 7.93 -2.62
CA LEU A 67 -20.35 8.37 -1.96
C LEU A 67 -20.28 9.85 -1.54
N THR A 68 -19.07 10.34 -1.27
CA THR A 68 -18.85 11.74 -0.88
C THR A 68 -19.00 12.73 -2.04
N PHE A 69 -19.00 12.25 -3.28
CA PHE A 69 -19.14 13.07 -4.49
C PHE A 69 -20.57 13.13 -5.05
N VAL A 70 -21.51 12.32 -4.52
CA VAL A 70 -22.88 12.23 -5.08
C VAL A 70 -23.66 13.53 -4.87
N ASN A 71 -23.85 13.94 -3.62
CA ASN A 71 -24.44 15.23 -3.26
C ASN A 71 -24.05 15.64 -1.83
N LYS A 72 -24.37 16.87 -1.43
CA LYS A 72 -24.01 17.41 -0.11
C LYS A 72 -24.56 16.58 1.05
N ARG A 73 -25.75 16.01 0.90
CA ARG A 73 -26.38 15.19 1.94
C ARG A 73 -25.65 13.86 2.09
N TRP A 74 -25.35 13.18 0.99
CA TRP A 74 -24.60 11.93 0.97
C TRP A 74 -23.18 12.12 1.52
N ASN A 75 -22.52 13.20 1.14
CA ASN A 75 -21.23 13.60 1.69
C ASN A 75 -21.27 13.73 3.22
N ALA A 76 -22.22 14.50 3.75
CA ALA A 76 -22.36 14.71 5.19
C ALA A 76 -22.63 13.39 5.94
N ILE A 77 -23.50 12.53 5.39
CA ILE A 77 -23.81 11.22 6.00
C ILE A 77 -22.57 10.31 5.97
N ALA A 78 -21.91 10.17 4.82
CA ALA A 78 -20.75 9.30 4.67
C ALA A 78 -19.60 9.70 5.62
N LEU A 79 -19.29 11.01 5.69
CA LEU A 79 -18.27 11.53 6.61
C LEU A 79 -18.65 11.38 8.10
N ALA A 80 -19.94 11.29 8.41
CA ALA A 80 -20.43 11.11 9.77
C ALA A 80 -20.41 9.64 10.25
N MET A 81 -20.15 8.67 9.37
CA MET A 81 -20.20 7.23 9.67
C MET A 81 -18.81 6.60 9.76
N PRO A 82 -18.20 6.44 10.95
CA PRO A 82 -16.83 5.94 11.06
C PRO A 82 -16.65 4.49 10.58
N SER A 83 -17.68 3.66 10.73
CA SER A 83 -17.68 2.26 10.28
C SER A 83 -17.58 2.11 8.76
N LEU A 84 -17.97 3.14 8.00
CA LEU A 84 -17.81 3.14 6.55
C LEU A 84 -16.33 3.23 6.13
N TRP A 85 -15.49 3.81 6.99
CA TRP A 85 -14.06 4.06 6.75
C TRP A 85 -13.15 3.08 7.49
N SER A 86 -13.71 2.10 8.21
CA SER A 86 -12.95 1.18 9.05
C SER A 86 -12.34 0.00 8.27
N LYS A 87 -12.71 -0.16 7.00
CA LYS A 87 -12.10 -1.13 6.07
C LYS A 87 -11.01 -0.44 5.27
N ILE A 88 -9.78 -0.89 5.42
CA ILE A 88 -8.61 -0.30 4.74
C ILE A 88 -7.93 -1.40 3.96
N TYR A 89 -8.17 -1.42 2.65
CA TYR A 89 -7.55 -2.36 1.72
C TYR A 89 -6.55 -1.61 0.86
N VAL A 90 -5.31 -2.08 0.88
CA VAL A 90 -4.16 -1.45 0.26
C VAL A 90 -3.45 -2.49 -0.59
N SER A 91 -3.19 -2.14 -1.84
CA SER A 91 -2.46 -2.96 -2.79
C SER A 91 -1.23 -2.18 -3.24
N ILE A 92 -0.05 -2.72 -3.00
CA ILE A 92 1.24 -2.09 -3.31
C ILE A 92 1.82 -2.81 -4.51
N GLN A 93 1.59 -2.22 -5.69
CA GLN A 93 2.04 -2.73 -6.99
C GLN A 93 3.32 -2.07 -7.52
N SER A 94 3.62 -0.86 -7.05
CA SER A 94 4.82 -0.10 -7.41
C SER A 94 5.04 1.02 -6.39
N PHE A 95 6.31 1.36 -6.15
CA PHE A 95 6.72 2.38 -5.18
C PHE A 95 6.51 3.81 -5.66
N SER A 96 6.21 4.00 -6.94
CA SER A 96 6.06 5.31 -7.59
C SER A 96 4.90 6.16 -7.04
N HIS A 97 3.99 5.59 -6.24
CA HIS A 97 2.80 6.27 -5.72
C HIS A 97 2.71 6.34 -4.19
N GLY A 98 3.82 6.15 -3.47
CA GLY A 98 3.83 6.09 -2.00
C GLY A 98 3.08 7.23 -1.29
N SER A 99 3.26 8.48 -1.73
CA SER A 99 2.67 9.66 -1.08
C SER A 99 1.14 9.75 -1.17
N LEU A 100 0.56 9.37 -2.32
CA LEU A 100 -0.90 9.36 -2.48
C LEU A 100 -1.53 8.26 -1.64
N LEU A 101 -0.92 7.07 -1.66
CA LEU A 101 -1.42 5.94 -0.90
C LEU A 101 -1.38 6.23 0.61
N GLU A 102 -0.29 6.82 1.09
CA GLU A 102 -0.17 7.27 2.47
C GLU A 102 -1.25 8.30 2.84
N PHE A 103 -1.50 9.29 1.97
CA PHE A 103 -2.57 10.27 2.17
C PHE A 103 -3.95 9.60 2.29
N PHE A 104 -4.26 8.62 1.44
CA PHE A 104 -5.54 7.89 1.51
C PHE A 104 -5.68 7.08 2.79
N VAL A 105 -4.60 6.40 3.22
CA VAL A 105 -4.58 5.64 4.47
C VAL A 105 -4.79 6.57 5.67
N ASP A 106 -4.07 7.68 5.75
CA ASP A 106 -4.25 8.70 6.80
C ASP A 106 -5.67 9.24 6.84
N HIS A 107 -6.21 9.56 5.66
CA HIS A 107 -7.56 10.09 5.55
C HIS A 107 -8.60 9.09 6.09
N ARG A 108 -8.48 7.81 5.72
CA ARG A 108 -9.35 6.73 6.21
C ARG A 108 -9.19 6.49 7.70
N LEU A 109 -7.96 6.43 8.20
CA LEU A 109 -7.67 6.28 9.63
C LEU A 109 -8.32 7.41 10.44
N LYS A 110 -8.20 8.66 9.98
CA LYS A 110 -8.83 9.83 10.61
C LYS A 110 -10.35 9.74 10.62
N LEU A 111 -10.97 9.35 9.51
CA LEU A 111 -12.43 9.24 9.40
C LEU A 111 -13.00 8.04 10.18
N SER A 112 -12.24 6.95 10.31
CA SER A 112 -12.62 5.77 11.08
C SER A 112 -12.68 6.00 12.60
N LYS A 113 -12.11 7.11 13.09
CA LYS A 113 -12.09 7.52 14.52
C LYS A 113 -11.59 6.41 15.44
N ASN A 114 -12.48 5.76 16.20
CA ASN A 114 -12.17 4.66 17.13
C ASN A 114 -12.83 3.34 16.71
N ALA A 115 -13.40 3.27 15.50
CA ALA A 115 -14.03 2.05 15.01
C ALA A 115 -12.98 0.92 14.91
N PRO A 116 -13.37 -0.34 15.18
CA PRO A 116 -12.52 -1.50 14.92
C PRO A 116 -12.17 -1.58 13.43
N LEU A 117 -10.91 -1.86 13.11
CA LEU A 117 -10.38 -1.83 11.76
C LEU A 117 -10.31 -3.23 11.14
N ASP A 118 -10.72 -3.34 9.88
CA ASP A 118 -10.47 -4.50 9.04
C ASP A 118 -9.40 -4.10 8.00
N ILE A 119 -8.21 -4.66 8.12
CA ILE A 119 -7.03 -4.27 7.35
C ILE A 119 -6.71 -5.36 6.31
N CYS A 120 -6.41 -4.98 5.08
CA CYS A 120 -5.85 -5.87 4.08
C CYS A 120 -4.71 -5.15 3.36
N VAL A 121 -3.48 -5.66 3.46
CA VAL A 121 -2.32 -5.10 2.77
C VAL A 121 -1.71 -6.18 1.90
N LEU A 122 -1.74 -5.97 0.59
CA LEU A 122 -1.22 -6.89 -0.40
C LEU A 122 -0.04 -6.29 -1.15
N PHE A 123 1.10 -6.97 -1.12
CA PHE A 123 2.28 -6.61 -1.91
C PHE A 123 2.38 -7.49 -3.15
N SER A 124 2.69 -6.87 -4.29
CA SER A 124 2.88 -7.60 -5.55
C SER A 124 4.12 -8.49 -5.50
N GLU A 125 4.04 -9.67 -6.12
CA GLU A 125 5.25 -10.44 -6.44
C GLU A 125 6.17 -9.67 -7.40
N ASP A 126 5.59 -8.88 -8.30
CA ASP A 126 6.37 -8.11 -9.28
C ASP A 126 7.18 -6.99 -8.62
N THR A 127 6.71 -6.41 -7.51
CA THR A 127 7.48 -5.39 -6.79
C THR A 127 8.77 -5.95 -6.24
N VAL A 128 8.78 -7.21 -5.81
CA VAL A 128 9.96 -7.84 -5.21
C VAL A 128 11.08 -8.00 -6.24
N LYS A 129 10.73 -8.37 -7.48
CA LYS A 129 11.71 -8.58 -8.56
C LYS A 129 12.43 -7.30 -8.99
N ASP A 130 11.78 -6.14 -8.87
CA ASP A 130 12.41 -4.86 -9.21
C ASP A 130 13.50 -4.48 -8.19
N TRP A 131 13.35 -4.85 -6.90
CA TRP A 131 14.37 -4.61 -5.88
C TRP A 131 15.67 -5.34 -6.15
N ASP A 132 15.59 -6.63 -6.52
CA ASP A 132 16.79 -7.43 -6.77
C ASP A 132 17.58 -6.88 -7.96
N ARG A 133 16.89 -6.40 -9.00
CA ARG A 133 17.53 -5.79 -10.17
C ARG A 133 18.28 -4.50 -9.84
N ASP A 134 17.67 -3.61 -9.06
CA ASP A 134 18.33 -2.37 -8.69
C ASP A 134 19.51 -2.64 -7.75
N ARG A 135 19.39 -3.61 -6.82
CA ARG A 135 20.50 -4.02 -5.95
C ARG A 135 21.71 -4.53 -6.74
N ASP A 136 21.50 -5.34 -7.76
CA ASP A 136 22.60 -5.86 -8.58
C ASP A 136 23.30 -4.78 -9.42
N ARG A 137 22.58 -3.72 -9.83
CA ARG A 137 23.19 -2.59 -10.56
C ARG A 137 24.22 -1.84 -9.73
N TYR A 138 23.96 -1.64 -8.44
CA TYR A 138 24.90 -0.94 -7.56
C TYR A 138 26.09 -1.80 -7.14
N ARG A 139 25.96 -3.14 -7.19
CA ARG A 139 27.02 -4.06 -6.77
C ARG A 139 28.06 -4.33 -7.86
N GLY A 140 27.75 -4.02 -9.13
CA GLY A 140 28.59 -4.35 -10.29
C GLY A 140 29.61 -3.30 -10.74
N GLY A 141 29.77 -2.19 -10.00
CA GLY A 141 30.57 -1.03 -10.44
C GLY A 141 32.09 -1.23 -10.48
N ASP A 142 32.65 -2.18 -9.71
CA ASP A 142 34.11 -2.37 -9.59
C ASP A 142 34.60 -3.62 -10.32
N SER A 143 33.91 -4.06 -11.36
CA SER A 143 34.56 -4.95 -12.32
C SER A 143 35.40 -4.08 -13.22
N ASP A 144 36.64 -3.84 -12.77
CA ASP A 144 37.80 -3.50 -13.59
C ASP A 144 37.90 -4.52 -14.74
N SER A 145 37.04 -4.34 -15.75
CA SER A 145 37.36 -4.78 -17.08
C SER A 145 38.48 -3.86 -17.52
N ASP A 146 39.70 -4.25 -17.16
CA ASP A 146 40.91 -4.01 -17.92
C ASP A 146 40.67 -4.52 -19.36
N GLU A 147 39.81 -3.83 -20.10
CA GLU A 147 39.83 -3.88 -21.55
C GLU A 147 41.12 -3.18 -21.95
N ASP A 148 42.15 -4.01 -22.02
CA ASP A 148 43.38 -3.83 -22.77
C ASP A 148 43.05 -3.17 -24.12
N TYR A 149 43.10 -1.83 -24.14
CA TYR A 149 43.04 -1.03 -25.35
C TYR A 149 44.29 -1.31 -26.16
N GLY A 150 44.23 -2.39 -26.94
CA GLY A 150 45.15 -2.68 -28.02
C GLY A 150 45.25 -1.47 -28.94
N ALA A 151 46.42 -0.85 -28.93
CA ALA A 151 46.79 0.34 -29.67
C ALA A 151 46.40 0.26 -31.16
N SER A 152 45.64 1.25 -31.63
CA SER A 152 45.59 1.59 -33.05
C SER A 152 46.08 3.03 -33.22
N ASN A 153 47.31 3.16 -33.71
CA ASN A 153 47.94 4.42 -34.09
C ASN A 153 47.09 5.18 -35.11
N GLY A 154 46.73 6.42 -34.80
CA GLY A 154 46.07 7.37 -35.69
C GLY A 154 46.46 8.79 -35.34
N ASP A 155 47.58 9.23 -35.90
CA ASP A 155 48.12 10.59 -35.88
C ASP A 155 47.14 11.60 -36.51
N TYR A 156 46.59 12.52 -35.71
CA TYR A 156 46.09 13.81 -36.20
C TYR A 156 46.19 14.91 -35.14
N GLY A 157 47.11 15.84 -35.36
CA GLY A 157 46.77 17.26 -35.55
C GLY A 157 46.42 18.08 -34.30
N ALA A 158 47.43 18.74 -33.75
CA ALA A 158 47.37 19.72 -32.67
C ALA A 158 46.39 20.89 -32.91
N SER A 159 45.71 21.33 -31.84
CA SER A 159 45.39 22.73 -31.56
C SER A 159 45.09 22.91 -30.06
N ASN A 160 46.02 23.58 -29.39
CA ASN A 160 45.99 24.04 -28.00
C ASN A 160 44.89 25.08 -27.78
N GLU A 161 44.00 24.87 -26.82
CA GLU A 161 43.53 25.91 -25.90
C GLU A 161 43.35 25.31 -24.49
N CYS A 162 44.22 25.74 -23.56
CA CYS A 162 44.20 25.35 -22.16
C CYS A 162 43.04 26.06 -21.44
N GLY A 163 41.96 25.32 -21.18
CA GLY A 163 41.02 25.63 -20.11
C GLY A 163 41.49 24.94 -18.83
N VAL A 164 41.70 25.71 -17.77
CA VAL A 164 41.99 25.23 -16.42
C VAL A 164 40.76 24.47 -15.92
N TRP A 165 40.86 23.15 -15.80
CA TRP A 165 39.86 22.33 -15.11
C TRP A 165 40.22 22.35 -13.64
N GLU A 166 39.43 23.09 -12.85
CA GLU A 166 39.51 23.05 -11.39
C GLU A 166 39.06 21.66 -10.92
N ASP A 167 39.87 21.05 -10.07
CA ASP A 167 39.64 19.76 -9.42
C ASP A 167 38.33 19.82 -8.62
N TYR A 168 37.23 19.43 -9.26
CA TYR A 168 35.94 19.28 -8.60
C TYR A 168 35.96 17.93 -7.89
N GLU A 169 36.31 17.94 -6.60
CA GLU A 169 36.11 16.81 -5.69
C GLU A 169 34.62 16.46 -5.66
N SER A 170 34.22 15.58 -6.59
CA SER A 170 32.88 15.02 -6.68
C SER A 170 32.64 14.15 -5.44
N SER A 171 32.11 14.76 -4.39
CA SER A 171 31.54 14.06 -3.24
C SER A 171 30.24 13.38 -3.68
N ASP A 172 30.35 12.31 -4.47
CA ASP A 172 29.24 11.47 -4.92
C ASP A 172 28.93 10.35 -3.90
N GLU A 173 28.94 10.68 -2.60
CA GLU A 173 28.57 9.75 -1.52
C GLU A 173 27.23 10.12 -0.84
N ASP A 174 26.36 10.86 -1.51
CA ASP A 174 24.93 10.82 -1.17
C ASP A 174 24.31 9.65 -1.91
N SER A 175 24.60 8.44 -1.40
CA SER A 175 23.85 7.24 -1.68
C SER A 175 22.41 7.47 -1.21
N ASP A 176 21.61 8.11 -2.07
CA ASP A 176 20.16 8.08 -2.08
C ASP A 176 19.70 6.64 -2.31
N THR A 177 20.09 5.72 -1.42
CA THR A 177 19.41 4.44 -1.29
C THR A 177 17.96 4.82 -1.07
N PRO A 178 17.06 4.47 -1.99
CA PRO A 178 15.68 4.91 -1.94
C PRO A 178 15.11 4.30 -0.66
N GLN A 179 15.08 5.12 0.39
CA GLN A 179 14.60 4.78 1.72
C GLN A 179 13.06 4.78 1.63
N VAL A 180 12.53 3.92 0.77
CA VAL A 180 11.10 3.66 0.62
C VAL A 180 10.69 2.70 1.73
N ALA A 181 11.07 3.04 2.95
CA ALA A 181 10.59 2.37 4.15
C ALA A 181 9.08 2.58 4.16
N LEU A 182 8.35 1.48 4.04
CA LEU A 182 6.91 1.35 3.83
C LEU A 182 6.10 2.17 4.86
N PRO A 183 5.88 3.49 4.65
CA PRO A 183 5.42 4.36 5.73
C PRO A 183 3.99 4.01 6.13
N ILE A 184 3.26 3.41 5.18
CA ILE A 184 1.90 2.92 5.33
C ILE A 184 1.83 1.83 6.39
N LEU A 185 2.74 0.85 6.42
CA LEU A 185 2.70 -0.23 7.40
C LEU A 185 2.97 0.28 8.81
N ALA A 186 4.01 1.11 8.97
CA ALA A 186 4.29 1.77 10.24
C ALA A 186 3.08 2.55 10.76
N LYS A 187 2.39 3.29 9.88
CA LYS A 187 1.15 4.00 10.22
C LYS A 187 0.01 3.07 10.60
N LEU A 188 -0.20 1.99 9.87
CA LEU A 188 -1.22 1.01 10.19
C LEU A 188 -0.94 0.33 11.55
N PHE A 189 0.32 0.02 11.84
CA PHE A 189 0.79 -0.58 13.10
C PHE A 189 0.60 0.36 14.30
N GLN A 190 0.74 1.68 14.14
CA GLN A 190 0.36 2.64 15.19
C GLN A 190 -1.12 2.51 15.61
N HIS A 191 -1.96 1.96 14.73
CA HIS A 191 -3.38 1.69 14.99
C HIS A 191 -3.70 0.22 15.26
N ALA A 192 -2.70 -0.64 15.45
CA ALA A 192 -2.85 -2.09 15.72
C ALA A 192 -3.81 -2.41 16.88
N HIS A 193 -3.85 -1.53 17.89
CA HIS A 193 -4.75 -1.67 19.04
C HIS A 193 -6.25 -1.71 18.68
N ARG A 194 -6.62 -1.28 17.47
CA ARG A 194 -8.00 -1.27 16.97
C ARG A 194 -8.28 -2.34 15.94
N TRP A 195 -7.29 -3.13 15.54
CA TRP A 195 -7.48 -4.12 14.49
C TRP A 195 -8.40 -5.23 14.98
N LYS A 196 -9.38 -5.57 14.14
CA LYS A 196 -10.33 -6.65 14.36
C LYS A 196 -10.00 -7.84 13.46
N SER A 197 -9.75 -7.59 12.18
CA SER A 197 -9.29 -8.57 11.20
C SER A 197 -8.15 -7.97 10.39
N ALA A 198 -7.14 -8.77 10.07
CA ALA A 198 -6.00 -8.33 9.28
C ALA A 198 -5.52 -9.41 8.31
N ILE A 199 -5.31 -9.03 7.05
CA ILE A 199 -4.58 -9.82 6.06
C ILE A 199 -3.34 -9.03 5.64
N LEU A 200 -2.17 -9.62 5.81
CA LEU A 200 -0.88 -9.03 5.54
C LEU A 200 -0.08 -9.94 4.62
N GLN A 201 0.11 -9.53 3.36
CA GLN A 201 1.04 -10.18 2.45
C GLN A 201 2.31 -9.34 2.38
N LEU A 202 3.34 -9.70 3.15
CA LEU A 202 4.54 -8.91 3.39
C LEU A 202 5.70 -9.32 2.45
N PRO A 203 6.52 -8.37 1.96
CA PRO A 203 7.80 -8.71 1.33
C PRO A 203 8.82 -9.24 2.36
N GLU A 204 10.03 -9.52 1.92
CA GLU A 204 11.12 -10.08 2.74
C GLU A 204 11.70 -9.01 3.72
N SER A 205 12.14 -9.41 4.91
CA SER A 205 12.28 -8.55 6.12
C SER A 205 13.19 -7.36 6.00
N ARG A 206 14.10 -7.30 5.03
CA ARG A 206 15.08 -6.20 5.02
C ARG A 206 14.41 -4.83 4.90
N GLU A 207 13.24 -4.76 4.26
CA GLU A 207 12.45 -3.53 4.22
C GLU A 207 11.66 -3.27 5.51
N PHE A 208 11.48 -4.29 6.35
CA PHE A 208 10.84 -4.25 7.67
C PHE A 208 11.81 -4.00 8.81
N ASP A 209 13.12 -4.00 8.59
CA ASP A 209 14.12 -3.80 9.64
C ASP A 209 13.91 -2.47 10.42
N HIS A 210 13.21 -1.51 9.81
CA HIS A 210 12.85 -0.23 10.42
C HIS A 210 11.40 -0.13 10.91
N THR A 211 10.58 -1.15 10.64
CA THR A 211 9.17 -1.19 11.02
C THR A 211 8.98 -2.16 12.17
N GLU A 212 8.88 -1.65 13.38
CA GLU A 212 8.59 -2.47 14.56
C GLU A 212 7.19 -3.10 14.45
N PHE A 213 7.14 -4.43 14.49
CA PHE A 213 5.87 -5.14 14.54
C PHE A 213 5.22 -4.94 15.91
N PRO A 214 3.91 -4.65 15.99
CA PRO A 214 3.23 -4.43 17.27
C PRO A 214 3.31 -5.66 18.17
N ASP A 215 3.58 -5.43 19.45
CA ASP A 215 3.63 -6.47 20.48
C ASP A 215 2.23 -6.94 20.91
N THR A 216 1.20 -6.11 20.70
CA THR A 216 -0.13 -6.32 21.27
C THR A 216 -1.25 -5.98 20.28
N PHE A 217 -2.26 -6.86 20.25
CA PHE A 217 -3.46 -6.72 19.42
C PHE A 217 -4.72 -7.08 20.24
N PRO A 218 -5.24 -6.15 21.05
CA PRO A 218 -6.30 -6.43 22.02
C PRO A 218 -7.66 -6.78 21.38
N LEU A 219 -7.94 -6.30 20.16
CA LEU A 219 -9.21 -6.52 19.47
C LEU A 219 -9.12 -7.54 18.32
N LEU A 220 -7.93 -8.03 18.00
CA LEU A 220 -7.69 -8.85 16.82
C LEU A 220 -8.28 -10.24 16.99
N GLN A 221 -9.15 -10.61 16.06
CA GLN A 221 -9.88 -11.87 16.03
C GLN A 221 -9.39 -12.79 14.92
N GLU A 222 -8.93 -12.21 13.82
CA GLU A 222 -8.50 -12.92 12.63
C GLU A 222 -7.21 -12.28 12.11
N LEU A 223 -6.18 -13.09 11.92
CA LEU A 223 -4.92 -12.64 11.34
C LEU A 223 -4.45 -13.64 10.29
N GLU A 224 -4.18 -13.14 9.10
CA GLU A 224 -3.58 -13.89 8.02
C GLU A 224 -2.30 -13.21 7.58
N MET A 225 -1.18 -13.94 7.61
CA MET A 225 0.12 -13.46 7.22
C MET A 225 0.69 -14.33 6.11
N ARG A 226 1.14 -13.71 5.03
CA ARG A 226 1.76 -14.37 3.88
C ARG A 226 3.07 -13.67 3.55
N TRP A 227 4.14 -14.42 3.32
CA TRP A 227 5.39 -13.84 2.80
C TRP A 227 5.45 -14.00 1.29
N VAL A 228 5.88 -12.97 0.57
CA VAL A 228 5.96 -13.03 -0.89
C VAL A 228 7.11 -13.94 -1.34
N SER A 229 8.29 -13.82 -0.71
CA SER A 229 9.51 -14.62 -0.92
C SER A 229 9.87 -15.41 0.35
N CYS A 230 10.51 -16.57 0.21
CA CYS A 230 10.86 -17.48 1.33
C CYS A 230 12.38 -17.80 1.33
N GLU A 231 13.21 -16.92 0.76
CA GLU A 231 14.66 -17.18 0.69
C GLU A 231 15.37 -16.89 2.01
N ALA A 232 14.89 -15.95 2.82
CA ALA A 232 15.43 -15.66 4.15
C ALA A 232 14.79 -16.49 5.28
N THR A 233 15.62 -16.76 6.28
CA THR A 233 15.29 -17.42 7.55
C THR A 233 14.62 -16.44 8.52
N GLU A 234 13.50 -15.85 8.13
CA GLU A 234 12.83 -14.86 8.98
C GLU A 234 11.92 -15.50 10.00
N HIS A 235 12.03 -15.03 11.23
CA HIS A 235 11.24 -15.48 12.36
C HIS A 235 9.86 -14.79 12.31
N CYS A 236 8.81 -15.54 12.62
CA CYS A 236 7.51 -14.95 12.93
C CYS A 236 7.67 -13.93 14.06
N PRO A 237 7.14 -12.69 13.95
CA PRO A 237 7.16 -11.77 15.07
C PRO A 237 6.34 -12.36 16.23
N SER A 238 6.84 -12.19 17.45
CA SER A 238 6.09 -12.54 18.66
C SER A 238 5.08 -11.44 18.98
N PHE A 239 3.83 -11.79 19.25
CA PHE A 239 2.79 -10.83 19.64
C PHE A 239 1.75 -11.46 20.57
N HIS A 240 1.00 -10.59 21.27
CA HIS A 240 -0.09 -10.98 22.16
C HIS A 240 -1.45 -10.52 21.62
N ALA A 241 -2.32 -11.48 21.29
CA ALA A 241 -3.66 -11.22 20.77
C ALA A 241 -4.70 -12.09 21.52
N PRO A 242 -5.24 -11.62 22.66
CA PRO A 242 -6.06 -12.45 23.55
C PRO A 242 -7.40 -12.88 22.94
N LEU A 243 -7.89 -12.16 21.92
CA LEU A 243 -9.14 -12.45 21.23
C LEU A 243 -8.94 -13.18 19.90
N LEU A 244 -7.71 -13.57 19.55
CA LEU A 244 -7.39 -14.20 18.28
C LEU A 244 -8.05 -15.59 18.19
N ARG A 245 -8.95 -15.74 17.22
CA ARG A 245 -9.70 -16.98 16.98
C ARG A 245 -9.17 -17.74 15.77
N LYS A 246 -8.74 -17.01 14.74
CA LYS A 246 -8.21 -17.57 13.49
C LYS A 246 -6.84 -16.98 13.20
N PHE A 247 -5.86 -17.86 13.03
CA PHE A 247 -4.52 -17.47 12.60
C PHE A 247 -4.11 -18.30 11.39
N THR A 248 -3.81 -17.63 10.29
CA THR A 248 -3.29 -18.25 9.07
C THR A 248 -1.91 -17.69 8.80
N MET A 249 -0.95 -18.58 8.54
CA MET A 249 0.42 -18.19 8.22
C MET A 249 0.91 -19.01 7.03
N GLU A 250 1.36 -18.33 5.98
CA GLU A 250 1.83 -18.95 4.74
C GLU A 250 3.29 -18.60 4.46
N LYS A 251 4.09 -19.59 4.02
CA LYS A 251 5.51 -19.42 3.62
C LYS A 251 6.39 -18.84 4.74
N PHE A 252 6.44 -19.50 5.89
CA PHE A 252 7.19 -19.01 7.06
C PHE A 252 8.16 -20.05 7.64
N MET A 253 9.11 -19.57 8.45
CA MET A 253 9.97 -20.41 9.29
C MET A 253 9.47 -20.33 10.75
N PHE A 254 9.21 -21.49 11.35
CA PHE A 254 8.69 -21.57 12.72
C PHE A 254 9.84 -21.67 13.72
N ASP A 255 9.92 -20.74 14.67
CA ASP A 255 10.91 -20.81 15.75
C ASP A 255 10.32 -20.78 17.18
N GLU A 256 9.12 -20.24 17.42
CA GLU A 256 8.67 -20.03 18.81
C GLU A 256 7.14 -20.14 19.07
N HIS A 257 6.77 -20.05 20.35
CA HIS A 257 5.43 -20.22 20.90
C HIS A 257 4.53 -18.98 20.72
N PHE A 258 3.28 -19.19 20.27
CA PHE A 258 2.25 -18.14 20.28
C PHE A 258 1.61 -18.01 21.67
N GLY A 259 1.65 -16.81 22.26
CA GLY A 259 0.98 -16.48 23.52
C GLY A 259 -0.54 -16.29 23.40
N CYS A 260 -1.22 -17.17 22.65
CA CYS A 260 -2.65 -17.07 22.35
C CYS A 260 -3.45 -18.15 23.09
N SER A 261 -4.32 -17.75 24.02
CA SER A 261 -5.10 -18.68 24.85
C SER A 261 -6.47 -19.06 24.28
N HIS A 262 -6.92 -18.38 23.22
CA HIS A 262 -8.28 -18.50 22.66
C HIS A 262 -8.29 -18.92 21.17
N LEU A 263 -7.17 -19.49 20.70
CA LEU A 263 -7.00 -19.85 19.31
C LEU A 263 -7.86 -21.07 18.95
N ASN A 264 -8.82 -20.88 18.05
CA ASN A 264 -9.72 -21.95 17.61
C ASN A 264 -9.19 -22.65 16.35
N GLU A 265 -8.59 -21.87 15.46
CA GLU A 265 -8.12 -22.34 14.16
C GLU A 265 -6.72 -21.80 13.90
N ILE A 266 -5.78 -22.71 13.63
CA ILE A 266 -4.43 -22.40 13.18
C ILE A 266 -4.17 -23.13 11.86
N THR A 267 -3.91 -22.36 10.81
CA THR A 267 -3.57 -22.89 9.49
C THR A 267 -2.15 -22.46 9.17
N LEU A 268 -1.25 -23.44 9.09
CA LEU A 268 0.15 -23.23 8.76
C LEU A 268 0.39 -23.88 7.40
N SER A 269 0.57 -23.09 6.35
CA SER A 269 0.90 -23.59 5.02
C SER A 269 2.37 -23.27 4.72
N TRP A 270 3.14 -24.30 4.39
CA TRP A 270 4.57 -24.16 4.09
C TRP A 270 4.85 -24.53 2.64
N VAL A 271 5.60 -23.68 1.96
CA VAL A 271 6.04 -23.90 0.58
C VAL A 271 7.52 -23.56 0.47
N SER A 272 8.41 -24.46 0.92
CA SER A 272 9.80 -24.47 0.44
C SER A 272 10.37 -25.89 0.45
N PRO A 273 10.17 -26.73 -0.58
CA PRO A 273 10.58 -28.15 -0.61
C PRO A 273 12.10 -28.42 -0.44
N ASN A 274 12.93 -27.41 -0.15
CA ASN A 274 14.39 -27.49 -0.12
C ASN A 274 15.01 -27.64 1.28
N SER A 275 14.28 -27.46 2.40
CA SER A 275 14.87 -27.74 3.72
C SER A 275 14.65 -29.21 4.14
N ARG A 276 15.67 -30.06 3.99
CA ARG A 276 15.64 -31.50 4.31
C ARG A 276 15.45 -31.86 5.80
N THR A 277 15.12 -30.91 6.68
CA THR A 277 15.31 -31.05 8.13
C THR A 277 14.04 -31.13 8.99
N PHE A 278 12.83 -30.93 8.45
CA PHE A 278 11.68 -30.58 9.30
C PHE A 278 10.59 -31.65 9.54
N SER A 279 10.82 -32.93 9.25
CA SER A 279 9.74 -33.95 9.33
C SER A 279 9.34 -34.41 10.75
N LYS A 280 9.82 -33.79 11.84
CA LYS A 280 9.60 -34.31 13.22
C LYS A 280 8.76 -33.46 14.16
N ALA A 281 8.47 -32.18 13.86
CA ALA A 281 7.88 -31.28 14.85
C ALA A 281 6.33 -31.26 14.89
N LEU A 282 5.64 -31.66 13.81
CA LEU A 282 4.22 -31.33 13.65
C LEU A 282 3.22 -32.25 14.39
N HIS A 283 3.67 -33.35 15.00
CA HIS A 283 2.76 -34.33 15.61
C HIS A 283 2.44 -34.11 17.09
N ARG A 284 2.92 -33.03 17.73
CA ARG A 284 2.85 -32.93 19.20
C ARG A 284 1.88 -31.92 19.83
N ASN A 285 1.28 -30.98 19.07
CA ASN A 285 0.58 -29.84 19.70
C ASN A 285 -0.88 -29.63 19.25
N VAL A 286 -1.62 -30.70 18.93
CA VAL A 286 -3.09 -30.63 18.82
C VAL A 286 -3.72 -31.65 19.77
N THR A 287 -3.87 -31.25 21.03
CA THR A 287 -4.78 -31.82 22.02
C THR A 287 -5.30 -30.71 22.90
#